data_AF-A0A822YHK3-F1
#
_entry.id   AF-A0A822YHK3-F1
#
_cell.length_a   1.000
_cell.length_b   1.000
_cell.length_c   1.000
_cell.angle_alpha   90.00
_cell.angle_beta   90.00
_cell.angle_gamma   90.00
#
_symmetry.space_group_name_H-M   'P 1'
#
loop_
_entity.id
_entity.type
_entity.pdbx_description
1 polymer ?
#
loop_
_entity_poly.entity_id
_entity_poly.type
_entity_poly.pdbx_seq_one_letter_code
_entity_poly.pdbx_strand_id
1 'polypeptide(L)'
;MLKLLLGLLTLQLLSAVFPIIGRVALDMGFSKVVFTVYRNIIAVFLLGPFAYFLEKEARPPLSSSLLVKFFLALLGVAGTQGLYLIDLYYASPTFVSAIQNSIPAITFVMASAFG
;
A
#
# COMPACT_ATOMS: atom_id res chain seq x y z
N MET A 1 -8.94 25.11 -0.44
CA MET A 1 -8.83 24.48 -1.78
C MET A 1 -7.37 24.31 -2.24
N LEU A 2 -6.54 25.36 -2.23
CA LEU A 2 -5.13 25.29 -2.68
C LEU A 2 -4.27 24.24 -1.94
N LYS A 3 -4.43 24.11 -0.61
CA LYS A 3 -3.70 23.10 0.20
C LYS A 3 -4.03 21.64 -0.20
N LEU A 4 -5.29 21.37 -0.57
CA LEU A 4 -5.72 20.04 -1.02
C LEU A 4 -5.18 19.73 -2.42
N LEU A 5 -5.18 20.73 -3.32
CA LEU A 5 -4.59 20.62 -4.65
C LEU A 5 -3.07 20.36 -4.60
N LEU A 6 -2.36 21.09 -3.74
CA LEU A 6 -0.92 20.86 -3.52
C LEU A 6 -0.65 19.46 -2.97
N GLY A 7 -1.49 19.00 -2.04
CA GLY A 7 -1.42 17.63 -1.50
C GLY A 7 -1.68 16.56 -2.55
N LEU A 8 -2.67 16.76 -3.43
CA LEU A 8 -2.98 15.83 -4.51
C LEU A 8 -1.84 15.77 -5.54
N LEU A 9 -1.29 16.93 -5.93
CA LEU A 9 -0.17 17.02 -6.86
C LEU A 9 1.08 16.34 -6.32
N THR A 10 1.43 16.60 -5.06
CA THR A 10 2.58 15.95 -4.41
C THR A 10 2.40 14.43 -4.31
N LEU A 11 1.21 13.96 -3.94
CA LEU A 11 0.88 12.54 -3.90
C LEU A 11 0.99 11.89 -5.29
N GLN A 12 0.50 12.57 -6.33
CA GLN A 12 0.45 12.03 -7.69
C GLN A 12 1.83 11.99 -8.34
N LEU A 13 2.67 12.99 -8.07
CA LEU A 13 4.09 12.98 -8.44
C LEU A 13 4.83 11.83 -7.74
N LEU A 14 4.64 11.67 -6.43
CA LEU A 14 5.28 10.59 -5.67
C LEU A 14 4.83 9.21 -6.16
N SER A 15 3.53 9.07 -6.45
CA SER A 15 2.94 7.84 -6.98
C SER A 15 3.44 7.50 -8.38
N ALA A 16 3.77 8.49 -9.22
CA ALA A 16 4.33 8.29 -10.55
C ALA A 16 5.82 7.92 -10.53
N VAL A 17 6.59 8.48 -9.59
CA VAL A 17 8.02 8.18 -9.41
C VAL A 17 8.23 6.75 -8.90
N PHE A 18 7.33 6.26 -8.04
CA PHE A 18 7.41 4.93 -7.43
C PHE A 18 7.56 3.75 -8.42
N PRO A 19 6.70 3.59 -9.45
CA PRO A 19 6.83 2.51 -10.43
C PRO A 19 8.07 2.66 -11.33
N ILE A 20 8.58 3.87 -11.53
CA ILE A 20 9.80 4.12 -12.33
C ILE A 20 11.02 3.58 -11.60
N ILE A 21 11.17 3.90 -10.30
CA ILE A 21 12.22 3.35 -9.44
C ILE A 21 12.08 1.82 -9.37
N GLY A 22 10.86 1.32 -9.27
CA GLY A 22 10.57 -0.12 -9.31
C GLY A 22 11.06 -0.77 -10.60
N ARG A 23 10.78 -0.20 -11.78
CA ARG A 23 11.28 -0.72 -13.06
C ARG A 23 12.80 -0.72 -13.13
N VAL A 24 13.45 0.38 -12.74
CA VAL A 24 14.93 0.49 -12.73
C VAL A 24 15.58 -0.52 -11.79
N ALA A 25 14.99 -0.79 -10.63
CA ALA A 25 15.47 -1.82 -9.70
C ALA A 25 15.28 -3.25 -10.24
N LEU A 26 14.17 -3.52 -10.92
CA LEU A 26 13.90 -4.80 -11.56
C LEU A 26 14.81 -5.07 -12.77
N ASP A 27 15.11 -4.04 -13.58
CA ASP A 27 16.04 -4.13 -14.71
C ASP A 27 17.48 -4.39 -14.26
N MET A 28 17.84 -4.05 -13.02
CA MET A 28 19.11 -4.45 -12.38
C MET A 28 19.12 -5.91 -11.87
N GLY A 29 18.07 -6.69 -12.12
CA GLY A 29 18.01 -8.12 -11.78
C GLY A 29 17.46 -8.45 -10.40
N PHE A 30 16.90 -7.47 -9.67
CA PHE A 30 16.21 -7.76 -8.41
C PHE A 30 14.88 -8.48 -8.68
N SER A 31 14.62 -9.57 -7.94
CA SER A 31 13.31 -10.24 -7.98
C SER A 31 12.20 -9.32 -7.46
N LYS A 32 11.03 -9.32 -8.12
CA LYS A 32 9.83 -8.55 -7.71
C LYS A 32 9.45 -8.73 -6.24
N VAL A 33 9.76 -9.91 -5.68
CA VAL A 33 9.53 -10.22 -4.26
C VAL A 33 10.45 -9.41 -3.36
N VAL A 34 11.73 -9.26 -3.73
CA VAL A 34 12.74 -8.52 -2.95
C VAL A 34 12.40 -7.03 -2.91
N PHE A 35 11.91 -6.47 -4.02
CA PHE A 35 11.50 -5.06 -4.07
C PHE A 35 10.33 -4.76 -3.12
N THR A 36 9.34 -5.65 -3.07
CA THR A 36 8.18 -5.51 -2.15
C THR A 36 8.61 -5.59 -0.68
N VAL A 37 9.52 -6.52 -0.34
CA VAL A 37 10.06 -6.64 1.02
C VAL A 37 10.86 -5.40 1.39
N TYR A 38 11.73 -4.91 0.50
CA TYR A 38 12.51 -3.69 0.73
C TYR A 38 11.62 -2.47 0.96
N ARG A 39 10.54 -2.31 0.17
CA ARG A 39 9.57 -1.23 0.35
C ARG A 39 8.95 -1.25 1.74
N ASN A 40 8.50 -2.42 2.21
CA ASN A 40 7.91 -2.58 3.53
C ASN A 40 8.92 -2.27 4.65
N ILE A 41 10.16 -2.72 4.52
CA ILE A 41 11.23 -2.43 5.50
C ILE A 41 11.52 -0.94 5.55
N ILE A 42 11.71 -0.28 4.39
CA ILE A 42 11.95 1.16 4.31
C ILE A 42 10.77 1.94 4.89
N ALA A 43 9.53 1.52 4.59
CA ALA A 43 8.33 2.16 5.13
C ALA A 43 8.27 2.05 6.66
N VAL A 44 8.54 0.87 7.23
CA VAL A 44 8.61 0.70 8.69
C VAL A 44 9.74 1.52 9.30
N PHE A 45 10.88 1.64 8.62
CA PHE A 45 12.03 2.39 9.12
C PHE A 45 11.85 3.92 9.05
N LEU A 46 11.11 4.42 8.05
CA LEU A 46 10.76 5.84 7.93
C LEU A 46 9.59 6.21 8.85
N LEU A 47 8.54 5.40 8.86
CA LEU A 47 7.34 5.66 9.64
C LEU A 47 7.52 5.33 11.11
N GLY A 48 8.36 4.36 11.48
CA GLY A 48 8.63 3.97 12.87
C GLY A 48 9.07 5.13 13.77
N PRO A 49 10.16 5.86 13.45
CA PRO A 49 10.60 7.00 14.23
C PRO A 49 9.64 8.18 14.11
N PHE A 50 9.00 8.38 12.95
CA PHE A 50 8.02 9.45 12.77
C PHE A 50 6.78 9.23 13.65
N ALA A 51 6.23 8.02 13.66
CA ALA A 51 5.13 7.62 14.54
C ALA A 51 5.53 7.74 16.02
N TYR A 52 6.73 7.32 16.39
CA TYR A 52 7.23 7.44 17.76
C TYR A 52 7.32 8.90 18.24
N PHE A 53 7.76 9.82 17.37
CA PHE A 53 7.85 11.25 17.68
C PHE A 53 6.49 11.95 17.65
N LEU A 54 5.59 11.58 16.73
CA LEU A 54 4.31 12.27 16.52
C LEU A 54 3.21 11.80 17.49
N GLU A 55 3.20 10.52 17.88
CA GLU A 55 2.16 9.93 18.74
C GLU A 55 2.56 9.82 20.22
N LYS A 56 3.67 10.47 20.61
CA LYS A 56 4.18 10.46 22.00
C LYS A 56 3.13 10.90 23.02
N GLU A 57 2.21 11.80 22.65
CA GLU A 57 1.16 12.33 23.55
C GLU A 57 -0.19 11.62 23.45
N ALA A 58 -0.45 10.87 22.37
CA ALA A 58 -1.77 10.33 22.05
C ALA A 58 -1.82 8.80 22.08
N ARG A 59 -0.93 8.14 22.83
CA ARG A 59 -0.91 6.66 22.93
C ARG A 59 -2.24 6.13 23.46
N PRO A 60 -3.08 5.47 22.64
CA PRO A 60 -4.10 4.59 23.20
C PRO A 60 -3.36 3.37 23.80
N PRO A 61 -3.80 2.86 24.96
CA PRO A 61 -3.19 1.66 25.53
C PRO A 61 -3.21 0.53 24.49
N LEU A 62 -2.08 -0.14 24.31
CA LEU A 62 -1.93 -1.31 23.43
C LEU A 62 -2.84 -2.44 23.94
N SER A 63 -4.12 -2.37 23.62
CA SER A 63 -5.09 -3.42 23.88
C SER A 63 -4.79 -4.60 22.95
N SER A 64 -4.98 -5.82 23.45
CA SER A 64 -4.92 -7.05 22.64
C SER A 64 -5.80 -6.95 21.38
N SER A 65 -6.90 -6.19 21.43
CA SER A 65 -7.75 -5.91 20.26
C SER A 65 -7.01 -5.14 19.15
N LEU A 66 -6.14 -4.18 19.51
CA LEU A 66 -5.38 -3.40 18.53
C LEU A 66 -4.30 -4.25 17.85
N LEU A 67 -3.65 -5.13 18.62
CA LEU A 67 -2.67 -6.10 18.09
C LEU A 67 -3.32 -7.07 17.11
N VAL A 68 -4.51 -7.60 17.44
CA VAL A 68 -5.26 -8.49 16.54
C VAL A 68 -5.67 -7.75 15.26
N LYS A 69 -6.14 -6.49 15.36
CA LYS A 69 -6.46 -5.66 14.19
C LYS A 69 -5.23 -5.40 13.32
N PHE A 70 -4.08 -5.12 13.91
CA PHE A 70 -2.82 -4.97 13.18
C PHE A 70 -2.41 -6.26 12.48
N PHE A 71 -2.54 -7.41 13.15
CA PHE A 71 -2.21 -8.70 12.57
C PHE A 71 -3.13 -9.04 11.39
N LEU A 72 -4.44 -8.81 11.54
CA LEU A 72 -5.42 -8.92 10.44
C LEU A 72 -5.10 -7.99 9.27
N ALA A 73 -4.72 -6.75 9.55
CA ALA A 73 -4.34 -5.79 8.52
C ALA A 73 -3.06 -6.24 7.78
N LEU A 74 -2.05 -6.70 8.50
CA LEU A 74 -0.83 -7.26 7.92
C LEU A 74 -1.11 -8.48 7.05
N LEU A 75 -2.00 -9.37 7.52
CA LEU A 75 -2.39 -10.56 6.78
C LEU A 75 -3.16 -10.21 5.50
N GLY A 76 -4.02 -9.18 5.56
CA GLY A 76 -4.71 -8.63 4.39
C GLY A 76 -3.76 -8.00 3.37
N VAL A 77 -2.76 -7.23 3.83
CA VAL A 77 -1.73 -6.62 2.96
C VAL A 77 -0.83 -7.69 2.36
N ALA A 78 -0.39 -8.68 3.13
CA ALA A 78 0.41 -9.79 2.63
C ALA A 78 -0.36 -10.65 1.62
N GLY A 79 -1.65 -10.91 1.90
CA GLY A 79 -2.54 -11.64 0.99
C GLY A 79 -2.75 -10.91 -0.33
N THR A 80 -3.05 -9.60 -0.28
CA THR A 80 -3.21 -8.79 -1.50
C THR A 80 -1.93 -8.65 -2.31
N GLN A 81 -0.76 -8.53 -1.65
CA GLN A 81 0.53 -8.55 -2.35
C GLN A 81 0.84 -9.90 -3.00
N GLY A 82 0.52 -11.01 -2.31
CA GLY A 82 0.67 -12.36 -2.84
C GLY A 82 -0.24 -12.61 -4.05
N LEU A 83 -1.51 -12.20 -3.97
CA LEU A 83 -2.47 -12.29 -5.08
C LEU A 83 -2.03 -11.43 -6.26
N TYR A 84 -1.52 -10.21 -6.02
CA TYR A 84 -0.97 -9.37 -7.09
C TYR A 84 0.21 -10.04 -7.83
N LEU A 85 1.08 -10.77 -7.12
CA LEU A 85 2.17 -11.51 -7.76
C LEU A 85 1.66 -12.67 -8.62
N ILE A 86 0.59 -13.35 -8.17
CA ILE A 86 -0.07 -14.41 -8.93
C ILE A 86 -0.77 -13.83 -10.16
N ASP A 87 -1.51 -12.73 -10.01
CA ASP A 87 -2.17 -12.01 -11.10
C ASP A 87 -1.15 -11.54 -12.14
N LEU A 88 0.00 -11.05 -11.71
CA LEU A 88 1.05 -10.61 -12.64
C LEU A 88 1.73 -11.77 -13.39
N TYR A 89 1.63 -12.99 -12.86
CA TYR A 89 2.18 -14.20 -13.48
C TYR A 89 1.18 -14.89 -14.41
N TYR A 90 -0.12 -14.90 -14.05
CA TYR A 90 -1.16 -15.60 -14.79
C TYR A 90 -2.06 -14.70 -15.63
N ALA A 91 -2.19 -13.41 -15.31
CA ALA A 91 -3.10 -12.49 -15.96
C ALA A 91 -2.37 -11.48 -16.85
N SER A 92 -3.02 -11.09 -17.95
CA SER A 92 -2.45 -10.09 -18.85
C SER A 92 -2.39 -8.71 -18.17
N PRO A 93 -1.44 -7.84 -18.54
CA PRO A 93 -1.37 -6.46 -18.04
C PRO A 93 -2.68 -5.68 -18.21
N THR A 94 -3.45 -6.02 -19.25
CA THR A 94 -4.77 -5.44 -19.55
C THR A 94 -5.82 -5.86 -18.51
N PHE A 95 -5.80 -7.12 -18.08
CA PHE A 95 -6.71 -7.63 -17.05
C PHE A 95 -6.43 -7.02 -15.68
N VAL A 96 -5.15 -6.94 -15.30
CA VAL A 96 -4.72 -6.28 -14.05
C VAL A 96 -5.13 -4.80 -14.03
N SER A 97 -5.03 -4.12 -15.17
CA SER A 97 -5.46 -2.72 -15.31
C SER A 97 -6.98 -2.57 -15.23
N ALA A 98 -7.75 -3.49 -15.82
CA ALA A 98 -9.22 -3.48 -15.75
C ALA A 98 -9.72 -3.71 -14.32
N ILE A 99 -9.12 -4.63 -13.58
CA ILE A 99 -9.43 -4.85 -12.15
C ILE A 99 -9.13 -3.59 -11.33
N GLN A 100 -7.97 -2.96 -11.53
CA GLN A 100 -7.61 -1.73 -10.79
C GLN A 100 -8.60 -0.59 -11.01
N ASN A 101 -9.08 -0.40 -12.25
CA ASN A 101 -10.09 0.62 -12.55
C ASN A 101 -11.47 0.29 -11.96
N SER A 102 -11.74 -0.96 -11.62
CA SER A 102 -12.99 -1.40 -11.02
C SER A 102 -12.98 -1.32 -9.48
N ILE A 103 -11.82 -1.12 -8.86
CA ILE A 103 -11.68 -1.02 -7.39
C ILE A 103 -12.63 0.02 -6.78
N PRO A 104 -12.76 1.27 -7.30
CA PRO A 104 -13.67 2.25 -6.71
C PRO A 104 -15.13 1.81 -6.76
N ALA A 105 -15.56 1.16 -7.85
CA ALA A 105 -16.91 0.66 -8.00
C ALA A 105 -17.21 -0.48 -7.02
N ILE A 106 -16.29 -1.45 -6.89
CA ILE A 106 -16.42 -2.55 -5.92
C ILE A 106 -16.43 -2.00 -4.49
N THR A 107 -15.58 -1.03 -4.19
CA THR A 107 -15.51 -0.38 -2.88
C THR A 107 -16.84 0.30 -2.55
N PHE A 108 -17.48 0.97 -3.52
CA PHE A 108 -18.77 1.62 -3.33
C PHE A 108 -19.88 0.60 -3.04
N VAL A 109 -19.95 -0.49 -3.80
CA VAL A 109 -20.92 -1.57 -3.57
C VAL A 109 -20.73 -2.23 -2.21
N MET A 110 -19.48 -2.47 -1.81
CA MET A 110 -19.16 -3.05 -0.50
C MET A 110 -19.50 -2.08 0.63
N ALA A 111 -19.19 -0.79 0.48
CA ALA A 111 -19.56 0.25 1.42
C ALA A 111 -21.09 0.40 1.55
N SER A 112 -21.86 0.23 0.47
CA SER A 112 -23.32 0.28 0.54
C SER A 112 -23.96 -1.00 1.11
N ALA A 113 -23.25 -2.13 1.09
CA ALA A 113 -23.73 -3.39 1.67
C ALA A 113 -23.45 -3.50 3.18
N PHE A 114 -22.36 -2.90 3.67
CA PHE A 114 -21.93 -2.97 5.07
C PHE A 114 -22.02 -1.63 5.84
N GLY A 115 -22.31 -0.52 5.15
CA GLY A 115 -22.58 0.79 5.75
C GLY A 115 -24.05 0.96 6.09
#